data_AF-A0A6N9PYP0-F1
#
_entry.id   AF-A0A6N9PYP0-F1
#
_cell.length_a   1.000
_cell.length_b   1.000
_cell.length_c   1.000
_cell.angle_alpha   90.00
_cell.angle_beta   90.00
_cell.angle_gamma   90.00
#
_symmetry.space_group_name_H-M   'P 1'
#
loop_
_entity.id
_entity.type
_entity.pdbx_description
1 polymer ?
#
loop_
_entity_poly.entity_id
_entity_poly.type
_entity_poly.pdbx_seq_one_letter_code
_entity_poly.pdbx_strand_id
1 'polypeptide(L)'
;MAYKRYIARRRARFQGLSGPVNLPYGTALDCREGFLFWKNRKLCAAASQNTKDYFVQDDDGLGKIRGTLVTLILARLGPQEARKGRAAGQWEKVWADPVCGRYKRPDNEEHWLWNEAFYNAPVDDLRHIARLVGVKI
;
A
#
# COMPACT_ATOMS: atom_id res chain seq x y z
N MET A 1 -5.66 -6.60 -11.75
CA MET A 1 -4.90 -5.99 -12.88
C MET A 1 -3.45 -5.86 -12.45
N ALA A 2 -2.51 -6.31 -13.28
CA ALA A 2 -1.09 -6.11 -13.01
C ALA A 2 -0.65 -4.77 -13.63
N TYR A 3 -0.10 -3.88 -12.81
CA TYR A 3 0.50 -2.63 -13.27
C TYR A 3 1.84 -2.90 -13.96
N LYS A 4 2.28 -2.04 -14.87
CA LYS A 4 3.53 -2.23 -15.63
C LYS A 4 4.76 -1.75 -14.86
N ARG A 5 4.59 -0.73 -14.03
CA ARG A 5 5.64 -0.07 -13.26
C ARG A 5 5.27 -0.01 -11.79
N TYR A 6 6.29 -0.17 -10.97
CA TYR A 6 6.20 0.00 -9.52
C TYR A 6 7.32 0.87 -9.03
N ILE A 7 7.14 1.43 -7.83
CA ILE A 7 8.16 2.17 -7.12
C ILE A 7 8.24 1.72 -5.66
N ALA A 8 9.45 1.71 -5.11
CA ALA A 8 9.67 1.43 -3.69
C ALA A 8 9.15 2.60 -2.83
N ARG A 9 8.04 2.38 -2.10
CA ARG A 9 7.47 3.39 -1.18
C ARG A 9 8.21 3.52 0.15
N ARG A 10 9.11 2.58 0.44
CA ARG A 10 10.05 2.59 1.57
C ARG A 10 11.27 1.75 1.21
N ARG A 11 12.31 1.74 2.05
CA ARG A 11 13.45 0.83 1.85
C ARG A 11 12.97 -0.62 1.84
N ALA A 12 13.23 -1.32 0.74
CA ALA A 12 12.79 -2.69 0.54
C ALA A 12 13.89 -3.66 0.97
N ARG A 13 13.65 -4.43 2.03
CA ARG A 13 14.58 -5.42 2.58
C ARG A 13 13.84 -6.72 2.86
N PHE A 14 14.05 -7.73 2.01
CA PHE A 14 13.41 -9.03 2.13
C PHE A 14 14.18 -10.10 1.34
N GLN A 15 13.83 -11.36 1.56
CA GLN A 15 14.34 -12.48 0.75
C GLN A 15 13.54 -12.59 -0.55
N GLY A 16 14.17 -12.27 -1.68
CA GLY A 16 13.56 -12.35 -3.00
C GLY A 16 13.81 -13.69 -3.70
N LEU A 17 13.13 -13.86 -4.84
CA LEU A 17 13.23 -15.06 -5.70
C LEU A 17 14.65 -15.28 -6.23
N SER A 18 15.38 -14.21 -6.56
CA SER A 18 16.77 -14.29 -6.99
C SER A 18 17.76 -13.89 -5.88
N GLY A 19 17.41 -14.14 -4.61
CA GLY A 19 18.24 -13.87 -3.43
C GLY A 19 17.88 -12.58 -2.66
N PRO A 20 18.73 -12.13 -1.72
CA PRO A 20 18.45 -10.98 -0.87
C PRO A 20 18.22 -9.68 -1.64
N VAL A 21 17.18 -8.93 -1.24
CA VAL A 21 16.80 -7.64 -1.83
C VAL A 21 17.09 -6.52 -0.83
N ASN A 22 17.72 -5.44 -1.29
CA ASN A 22 17.98 -4.23 -0.51
C ASN A 22 17.90 -3.00 -1.43
N LEU A 23 16.69 -2.48 -1.64
CA LEU A 23 16.45 -1.35 -2.55
C LEU A 23 16.17 -0.06 -1.77
N PRO A 24 16.76 1.08 -2.18
CA PRO A 24 16.42 2.37 -1.59
C PRO A 24 14.98 2.78 -1.92
N TYR A 25 14.45 3.71 -1.13
CA TYR A 25 13.20 4.41 -1.43
C TYR A 25 13.26 5.03 -2.83
N GLY A 26 12.13 5.02 -3.54
CA GLY A 26 12.03 5.61 -4.87
C GLY A 26 12.63 4.77 -6.01
N THR A 27 13.15 3.58 -5.72
CA THR A 27 13.63 2.66 -6.77
C THR A 27 12.48 2.26 -7.68
N ALA A 28 12.60 2.52 -8.97
CA ALA A 28 11.65 2.07 -9.98
C ALA A 28 11.87 0.59 -10.33
N LEU A 29 10.77 -0.12 -10.58
CA LEU A 29 10.74 -1.54 -10.94
C LEU A 29 9.80 -1.75 -12.13
N ASP A 30 10.16 -2.72 -12.96
CA ASP A 30 9.30 -3.20 -14.02
C ASP A 30 8.50 -4.41 -13.55
N CYS A 31 7.25 -4.51 -13.94
CA CYS A 31 6.44 -5.70 -13.79
C CYS A 31 6.34 -6.43 -15.12
N ARG A 32 6.77 -7.68 -15.14
CA ARG A 32 6.77 -8.55 -16.34
C ARG A 32 6.19 -9.89 -15.93
N GLU A 33 5.16 -10.34 -16.64
CA GLU A 33 4.50 -11.65 -16.41
C GLU A 33 4.08 -11.87 -14.93
N GLY A 34 3.63 -10.80 -14.26
CA GLY A 34 3.20 -10.87 -12.87
C GLY A 34 4.33 -10.90 -11.84
N PHE A 35 5.57 -10.56 -12.21
CA PHE A 35 6.71 -10.45 -11.30
C PHE A 35 7.40 -9.10 -11.39
N LEU A 36 7.92 -8.63 -10.26
CA LEU A 36 8.70 -7.39 -10.18
C LEU A 36 10.18 -7.66 -10.46
N PHE A 37 10.77 -6.79 -11.26
CA PHE A 37 12.17 -6.84 -11.66
C PHE A 37 12.88 -5.53 -11.35
N TRP A 38 14.15 -5.65 -10.95
CA TRP A 38 15.07 -4.52 -10.86
C TRP A 38 16.40 -4.91 -11.52
N LYS A 39 16.84 -4.12 -12.52
CA LYS A 39 18.05 -4.43 -13.32
C LYS A 39 18.08 -5.88 -13.83
N ASN A 40 16.97 -6.33 -14.41
CA ASN A 40 16.74 -7.71 -14.89
C ASN A 40 16.77 -8.82 -13.82
N ARG A 41 16.88 -8.49 -12.53
CA ARG A 41 16.78 -9.45 -11.43
C ARG A 41 15.34 -9.58 -10.97
N LYS A 42 14.82 -10.82 -10.94
CA LYS A 42 13.46 -11.15 -10.47
C LYS A 42 13.39 -11.07 -8.94
N LEU A 43 12.46 -10.29 -8.40
CA LEU A 43 12.40 -10.01 -6.97
C LEU A 43 11.28 -10.80 -6.27
N CYS A 44 10.03 -10.59 -6.67
CA CYS A 44 8.84 -11.21 -6.08
C CYS A 44 7.66 -11.15 -7.06
N ALA A 45 6.60 -11.91 -6.80
CA ALA A 45 5.36 -11.81 -7.55
C ALA A 45 4.65 -10.48 -7.25
N ALA A 46 4.00 -9.87 -8.25
CA ALA A 46 3.26 -8.62 -8.12
C ALA A 46 2.11 -8.73 -7.11
N ALA A 47 1.48 -9.90 -6.98
CA ALA A 47 0.43 -10.17 -5.99
C ALA A 47 0.96 -10.57 -4.58
N SER A 48 2.29 -10.64 -4.39
CA SER A 48 2.87 -11.10 -3.12
C SER A 48 2.71 -10.10 -1.98
N GLN A 49 2.83 -10.60 -0.75
CA GLN A 49 2.87 -9.74 0.45
C GLN A 49 4.04 -8.76 0.39
N ASN A 50 5.21 -9.17 -0.13
CA ASN A 50 6.36 -8.29 -0.33
C ASN A 50 6.00 -7.07 -1.20
N THR A 51 5.12 -7.24 -2.21
CA THR A 51 4.66 -6.11 -3.02
C THR A 51 3.85 -5.11 -2.21
N LYS A 52 2.89 -5.58 -1.41
CA LYS A 52 2.07 -4.73 -0.52
C LYS A 52 2.94 -3.99 0.51
N ASP A 53 3.96 -4.66 1.02
CA ASP A 53 4.82 -4.14 2.08
C ASP A 53 5.79 -3.06 1.59
N TYR A 54 6.29 -3.16 0.36
CA TYR A 54 7.42 -2.33 -0.10
C TYR A 54 7.14 -1.48 -1.33
N PHE A 55 6.18 -1.85 -2.17
CA PHE A 55 6.00 -1.27 -3.50
C PHE A 55 4.58 -0.75 -3.72
N VAL A 56 4.45 0.18 -4.65
CA VAL A 56 3.16 0.68 -5.14
C VAL A 56 3.26 0.92 -6.64
N GLN A 57 2.14 0.88 -7.36
CA GLN A 57 2.14 1.14 -8.80
C GLN A 57 2.54 2.58 -9.16
N ASP A 58 3.17 2.72 -10.32
CA ASP A 58 3.71 3.97 -10.86
C ASP A 58 3.45 4.11 -12.37
N ASP A 59 2.34 3.56 -12.86
CA ASP A 59 1.98 3.64 -14.29
C ASP A 59 1.56 5.07 -14.69
N ASP A 60 0.98 5.81 -13.75
CA ASP A 60 0.56 7.21 -13.92
C ASP A 60 1.61 8.23 -13.46
N GLY A 61 2.81 7.78 -13.09
CA GLY A 61 3.90 8.64 -12.58
C GLY A 61 3.66 9.22 -11.18
N LEU A 62 2.59 8.81 -10.48
CA LEU A 62 2.25 9.31 -9.15
C LEU A 62 2.72 8.38 -8.02
N GLY A 63 3.57 7.40 -8.30
CA GLY A 63 3.98 6.37 -7.35
C GLY A 63 4.65 6.93 -6.08
N LYS A 64 5.37 8.06 -6.18
CA LYS A 64 5.96 8.73 -5.01
C LYS A 64 4.89 9.24 -4.04
N ILE A 65 3.93 10.02 -4.55
CA ILE A 65 2.83 10.58 -3.74
C ILE A 65 1.97 9.44 -3.19
N ARG A 66 1.64 8.45 -4.04
CA ARG A 66 0.91 7.24 -3.65
C ARG A 66 1.60 6.52 -2.49
N GLY A 67 2.90 6.28 -2.61
CA GLY A 67 3.70 5.61 -1.59
C GLY A 67 3.75 6.36 -0.27
N THR A 68 3.87 7.70 -0.32
CA THR A 68 3.80 8.57 0.87
C THR A 68 2.44 8.46 1.55
N LEU A 69 1.34 8.62 0.80
CA LEU A 69 -0.01 8.57 1.35
C LEU A 69 -0.31 7.21 1.99
N VAL A 70 -0.02 6.11 1.29
CA VAL A 70 -0.18 4.75 1.83
C VAL A 70 0.59 4.59 3.13
N THR A 71 1.84 5.06 3.17
CA THR A 71 2.70 4.94 4.35
C THR A 71 2.15 5.74 5.53
N LEU A 72 1.71 6.98 5.30
CA LEU A 72 1.18 7.84 6.34
C LEU A 72 -0.19 7.36 6.86
N ILE A 73 -1.07 6.88 5.98
CA ILE A 73 -2.37 6.31 6.37
C ILE A 73 -2.15 5.07 7.24
N LEU A 74 -1.28 4.14 6.82
CA LEU A 74 -0.97 2.94 7.61
C LEU A 74 -0.36 3.27 8.97
N ALA A 75 0.52 4.28 9.02
CA ALA A 75 1.09 4.75 10.29
C ALA A 75 0.02 5.36 11.21
N ARG A 76 -0.87 6.20 10.64
CA ARG A 76 -1.92 6.88 11.38
C ARG A 76 -2.98 5.94 11.94
N LEU A 77 -3.28 4.87 11.21
CA LEU A 77 -4.21 3.79 11.57
C LEU A 77 -3.49 2.57 12.18
N GLY A 78 -2.24 2.74 12.60
CA GLY A 78 -1.42 1.65 13.14
C GLY A 78 -1.95 1.07 14.47
N PRO A 79 -1.17 0.18 15.10
CA PRO A 79 -1.60 -0.56 16.30
C PRO A 79 -2.11 0.31 17.45
N GLN A 80 -1.56 1.52 17.62
CA GLN A 80 -2.01 2.45 18.67
C GLN A 80 -3.45 2.93 18.45
N GLU A 81 -3.83 3.22 17.21
CA GLU A 81 -5.19 3.63 16.89
C GLU A 81 -6.15 2.44 16.94
N ALA A 82 -5.70 1.25 16.50
CA ALA A 82 -6.49 0.02 16.60
C ALA A 82 -6.85 -0.33 18.06
N ARG A 83 -5.95 -0.06 19.03
CA ARG A 83 -6.19 -0.31 20.47
C ARG A 83 -7.27 0.58 21.10
N LYS A 84 -7.57 1.74 20.52
CA LYS A 84 -8.66 2.62 21.01
C LYS A 84 -10.04 2.00 20.75
N GLY A 85 -10.11 0.94 19.94
CA GLY A 85 -11.36 0.34 19.50
C GLY A 85 -12.02 1.13 18.37
N ARG A 86 -12.98 0.49 17.71
CA ARG A 86 -13.67 1.05 16.54
C ARG A 86 -14.37 2.37 16.87
N ALA A 87 -15.10 2.44 17.98
CA ALA A 87 -16.03 3.53 18.31
C ALA A 87 -15.39 4.79 18.90
N ALA A 88 -14.07 4.81 19.16
CA ALA A 88 -13.41 5.92 19.85
C ALA A 88 -12.21 6.48 19.06
N GLY A 89 -12.15 6.24 17.75
CA GLY A 89 -10.96 6.53 16.95
C GLY A 89 -11.25 6.85 15.48
N GLN A 90 -10.16 7.06 14.72
CA GLN A 90 -10.24 7.27 13.28
C GLN A 90 -10.82 6.06 12.54
N TRP A 91 -10.78 4.88 13.15
CA TRP A 91 -11.37 3.68 12.58
C TRP A 91 -12.87 3.83 12.35
N GLU A 92 -13.65 4.43 13.25
CA GLU A 92 -15.09 4.67 13.03
C GLU A 92 -15.35 5.37 11.69
N LYS A 93 -14.57 6.41 11.40
CA LYS A 93 -14.66 7.17 10.14
C LYS A 93 -14.34 6.29 8.93
N VAL A 94 -13.28 5.48 9.02
CA VAL A 94 -12.89 4.53 7.95
C VAL A 94 -13.99 3.51 7.69
N TRP A 95 -14.63 3.00 8.75
CA TRP A 95 -15.72 2.04 8.64
C TRP A 95 -17.00 2.64 8.04
N ALA A 96 -17.28 3.91 8.32
CA ALA A 96 -18.48 4.60 7.82
C ALA A 96 -18.30 5.19 6.40
N ASP A 97 -17.07 5.29 5.91
CA ASP A 97 -16.78 5.97 4.65
C ASP A 97 -16.89 5.03 3.43
N PRO A 98 -17.71 5.35 2.41
CA PRO A 98 -17.93 4.49 1.26
C PRO A 98 -16.71 4.35 0.35
N VAL A 99 -15.80 5.34 0.33
CA VAL A 99 -14.54 5.25 -0.44
C VAL A 99 -13.62 4.24 0.24
N CYS A 100 -13.49 4.30 1.57
CA CYS A 100 -12.77 3.31 2.36
C CYS A 100 -13.35 1.91 2.16
N GLY A 101 -14.68 1.77 2.11
CA GLY A 101 -15.37 0.49 1.94
C GLY A 101 -14.91 -0.32 0.72
N ARG A 102 -14.52 0.33 -0.38
CA ARG A 102 -13.95 -0.32 -1.59
C ARG A 102 -12.65 -1.05 -1.32
N TYR A 103 -11.95 -0.66 -0.26
CA TYR A 103 -10.63 -1.15 0.12
C TYR A 103 -10.66 -2.09 1.32
N LYS A 104 -11.84 -2.37 1.88
CA LYS A 104 -12.01 -3.40 2.92
C LYS A 104 -11.95 -4.78 2.26
N ARG A 105 -11.32 -5.74 2.92
CA ARG A 105 -11.49 -7.15 2.53
C ARG A 105 -12.87 -7.67 2.94
N PRO A 106 -13.56 -8.41 2.07
CA PRO A 106 -14.90 -8.94 2.37
C PRO A 106 -14.88 -10.14 3.31
N ASP A 107 -13.75 -10.86 3.41
CA ASP A 107 -13.57 -12.09 4.21
C ASP A 107 -13.40 -11.84 5.71
N ASN A 108 -13.41 -10.58 6.16
CA ASN A 108 -13.28 -10.22 7.57
C ASN A 108 -14.30 -9.14 7.97
N GLU A 109 -15.37 -9.58 8.62
CA GLU A 109 -16.45 -8.70 9.06
C GLU A 109 -16.13 -7.95 10.36
N GLU A 110 -15.34 -8.56 11.24
CA GLU A 110 -15.04 -8.03 12.58
C GLU A 110 -13.86 -7.03 12.56
N HIS A 111 -12.85 -7.31 11.72
CA HIS A 111 -11.63 -6.51 11.65
C HIS A 111 -11.43 -5.87 10.28
N TRP A 112 -10.97 -4.63 10.28
CA TRP A 112 -10.63 -3.96 9.04
C TRP A 112 -9.29 -4.44 8.52
N LEU A 113 -9.31 -5.12 7.39
CA LEU A 113 -8.11 -5.46 6.63
C LEU A 113 -8.15 -4.73 5.29
N TRP A 114 -7.07 -4.02 4.97
CA TRP A 114 -6.89 -3.44 3.65
C TRP A 114 -6.73 -4.55 2.60
N ASN A 115 -7.52 -4.48 1.54
CA ASN A 115 -7.37 -5.37 0.39
C ASN A 115 -6.16 -4.94 -0.46
N GLU A 116 -5.84 -5.72 -1.48
CA GLU A 116 -4.70 -5.43 -2.35
C GLU A 116 -4.83 -4.11 -3.12
N ALA A 117 -6.05 -3.72 -3.46
CA ALA A 117 -6.31 -2.51 -4.22
C ALA A 117 -5.91 -1.25 -3.44
N PHE A 118 -5.98 -1.24 -2.11
CA PHE A 118 -5.58 -0.11 -1.27
C PHE A 118 -4.15 0.38 -1.57
N TYR A 119 -3.19 -0.54 -1.66
CA TYR A 119 -1.78 -0.21 -1.86
C TYR A 119 -1.50 0.42 -3.23
N ASN A 120 -2.41 0.21 -4.17
CA ASN A 120 -2.32 0.68 -5.55
C ASN A 120 -3.49 1.61 -5.92
N ALA A 121 -4.22 2.12 -4.93
CA ALA A 121 -5.42 2.92 -5.13
C ALA A 121 -5.11 4.24 -5.85
N PRO A 122 -6.05 4.81 -6.62
CA PRO A 122 -5.93 6.15 -7.18
C PRO A 122 -5.52 7.17 -6.11
N VAL A 123 -4.67 8.12 -6.48
CA VAL A 123 -4.13 9.09 -5.52
C VAL A 123 -5.24 9.95 -4.88
N ASP A 124 -6.32 10.23 -5.60
CA ASP A 124 -7.42 11.03 -5.04
C ASP A 124 -8.20 10.29 -3.95
N ASP A 125 -8.41 8.99 -4.10
CA ASP A 125 -8.97 8.14 -3.03
C ASP A 125 -8.02 8.14 -1.82
N LEU A 126 -6.72 8.00 -2.04
CA LEU A 126 -5.74 8.05 -0.95
C LEU A 126 -5.69 9.42 -0.26
N ARG A 127 -5.82 10.53 -1.00
CA ARG A 127 -5.92 11.89 -0.43
C ARG A 127 -7.20 12.06 0.38
N HIS A 128 -8.31 11.49 -0.07
CA HIS A 128 -9.57 11.47 0.67
C HIS A 128 -9.38 10.74 2.01
N ILE A 129 -8.87 9.50 1.97
CA ILE A 129 -8.63 8.68 3.17
C ILE A 129 -7.64 9.37 4.12
N ALA A 130 -6.56 9.95 3.58
CA ALA A 130 -5.58 10.70 4.37
C ALA A 130 -6.21 11.86 5.14
N ARG A 131 -7.06 12.67 4.48
CA ARG A 131 -7.81 13.76 5.14
C ARG A 131 -8.79 13.23 6.17
N LEU A 132 -9.52 12.17 5.86
CA LEU A 132 -10.51 11.54 6.74
C LEU A 132 -9.90 11.14 8.09
N VAL A 133 -8.71 10.54 8.06
CA VAL A 133 -8.01 10.04 9.27
C VAL A 133 -7.05 11.07 9.88
N GLY A 134 -7.02 12.29 9.35
CA GLY A 134 -6.22 13.40 9.87
C GLY A 134 -4.72 13.27 9.65
N VAL A 135 -4.29 12.66 8.54
CA VAL A 135 -2.90 12.72 8.09
C VAL A 135 -2.56 14.15 7.67
N LYS A 136 -1.41 14.66 8.12
CA LYS A 136 -0.81 15.91 7.63
C LYS A 136 0.14 15.55 6.48
N ILE A 137 -0.10 16.12 5.30
CA ILE A 137 0.67 15.90 4.06
C ILE A 137 1.64 17.06 3.87
#